data_AF-A0A7S1UZV0-F1
#
_entry.id   AF-A0A7S1UZV0-F1
#
_cell.length_a   1.000
_cell.length_b   1.000
_cell.length_c   1.000
_cell.angle_alpha   90.00
_cell.angle_beta   90.00
_cell.angle_gamma   90.00
#
_symmetry.space_group_name_H-M   'P 1'
#
loop_
_entity.id
_entity.type
_entity.pdbx_description
1 polymer ?
#
loop_
_entity_poly.entity_id
_entity_poly.type
_entity_poly.pdbx_seq_one_letter_code
_entity_poly.pdbx_strand_id
1 'polypeptide(L)'
;AHTHIKGLGLSAEDGTAQPIGMGLVGQIDAREACGVVVDLVRASKLAGRAVLLAGAPGTGKTALALAISQELGPKVPFNTMVGSEVFSTELKKTAVLMEHIRRSIGLRIRETKEVYEGEVTELTVEETEDPLGGYGRTISHVILGLKTTKGSKTLRLDPSIHDSLTKESVAVG
;
A
#
# COMPACT_ATOMS: atom_id res chain seq x y z
N ALA A 1 -20.04 9.03 -6.08
CA ALA A 1 -20.21 10.44 -5.67
C ALA A 1 -18.93 10.91 -4.98
N HIS A 2 -18.51 12.17 -5.14
CA HIS A 2 -17.26 12.76 -4.61
C HIS A 2 -15.93 12.49 -5.36
N THR A 3 -15.96 12.02 -6.60
CA THR A 3 -14.76 11.85 -7.44
C THR A 3 -14.03 13.15 -7.79
N HIS A 4 -14.71 14.29 -7.67
CA HIS A 4 -14.16 15.62 -7.94
C HIS A 4 -13.28 16.15 -6.80
N ILE A 5 -13.34 15.56 -5.61
CA ILE A 5 -12.62 16.03 -4.42
C ILE A 5 -11.21 15.45 -4.46
N LYS A 6 -10.21 16.34 -4.47
CA LYS A 6 -8.78 15.98 -4.55
C LYS A 6 -7.97 16.41 -3.33
N GLY A 7 -8.58 17.10 -2.37
CA GLY A 7 -7.91 17.61 -1.17
C GLY A 7 -8.71 18.75 -0.52
N LEU A 8 -8.14 19.37 0.51
CA LEU A 8 -8.79 20.46 1.23
C LEU A 8 -8.65 21.83 0.54
N GLY A 9 -7.71 21.98 -0.40
CA GLY A 9 -7.51 23.22 -1.17
C GLY A 9 -7.09 24.42 -0.30
N LEU A 10 -6.23 24.17 0.68
CA LEU A 10 -5.65 25.18 1.56
C LEU A 10 -4.38 25.76 0.91
N SER A 11 -4.07 27.02 1.20
CA SER A 11 -2.79 27.63 0.84
C SER A 11 -1.66 26.94 1.61
N ALA A 12 -0.55 26.65 0.94
CA ALA A 12 0.59 25.96 1.55
C ALA A 12 1.35 26.84 2.57
N GLU A 13 1.21 28.16 2.49
CA GLU A 13 1.93 29.12 3.33
C GLU A 13 1.16 29.46 4.60
N ASP A 14 -0.12 29.82 4.46
CA ASP A 14 -0.92 30.38 5.57
C ASP A 14 -2.02 29.43 6.08
N GLY A 15 -2.24 28.29 5.43
CA GLY A 15 -3.31 27.35 5.81
C GLY A 15 -4.73 27.86 5.53
N THR A 16 -4.88 29.01 4.88
CA THR A 16 -6.18 29.63 4.54
C THR A 16 -6.86 28.88 3.40
N ALA A 17 -8.19 28.72 3.47
CA ALA A 17 -8.94 28.04 2.42
C ALA A 17 -9.25 28.98 1.24
N GLN A 18 -8.85 28.59 0.03
CA GLN A 18 -9.23 29.31 -1.19
C GLN A 18 -10.74 29.18 -1.43
N PRO A 19 -11.45 30.21 -1.94
CA PRO A 19 -12.89 30.15 -2.20
C PRO A 19 -13.33 28.95 -3.04
N ILE A 20 -12.48 28.54 -4.00
CA ILE A 20 -12.62 27.32 -4.79
C ILE A 20 -11.26 26.64 -4.79
N GLY A 21 -11.18 25.38 -4.35
CA GLY A 21 -9.91 24.66 -4.29
C GLY A 21 -10.08 23.15 -4.19
N MET A 22 -9.30 22.40 -4.97
CA MET A 22 -9.24 20.93 -4.94
C MET A 22 -10.61 20.22 -5.01
N GLY A 23 -11.57 20.82 -5.72
CA GLY A 23 -12.92 20.28 -5.89
C GLY A 23 -13.94 20.72 -4.82
N LEU A 24 -13.52 21.45 -3.80
CA LEU A 24 -14.40 22.08 -2.81
C LEU A 24 -14.68 23.53 -3.18
N VAL A 25 -15.90 23.99 -2.86
CA VAL A 25 -16.36 25.37 -3.07
C VAL A 25 -16.91 25.90 -1.75
N GLY A 26 -16.42 27.06 -1.32
CA GLY A 26 -16.79 27.68 -0.05
C GLY A 26 -16.35 26.85 1.16
N GLN A 27 -17.20 26.85 2.20
CA GLN A 27 -16.99 26.17 3.48
C GLN A 27 -15.61 26.45 4.10
N ILE A 28 -15.20 27.73 4.05
CA ILE A 28 -13.85 28.21 4.35
C ILE A 28 -13.44 27.79 5.76
N ASP A 29 -14.20 28.20 6.78
CA ASP A 29 -13.90 27.92 8.20
C ASP A 29 -13.78 26.42 8.49
N ALA A 30 -14.66 25.60 7.89
CA ALA A 30 -14.60 24.16 8.12
C ALA A 30 -13.39 23.52 7.43
N ARG A 31 -12.99 24.01 6.25
CA ARG A 31 -11.81 23.52 5.53
C ARG A 31 -10.52 23.88 6.28
N GLU A 32 -10.44 25.10 6.80
CA GLU A 32 -9.31 25.54 7.64
C GLU A 32 -9.23 24.71 8.93
N ALA A 33 -10.37 24.49 9.61
CA ALA A 33 -10.42 23.60 10.77
C ALA A 33 -10.00 22.15 10.42
N CYS A 34 -10.43 21.63 9.27
CA CYS A 34 -9.99 20.33 8.77
C CYS A 34 -8.48 20.29 8.46
N GLY A 35 -7.89 21.40 8.02
CA GLY A 35 -6.45 21.55 7.84
C GLY A 35 -5.69 21.35 9.14
N VAL A 36 -6.13 22.04 10.20
CA VAL A 36 -5.56 21.86 11.55
C VAL A 36 -5.69 20.40 12.01
N VAL A 37 -6.82 19.73 11.73
CA VAL A 37 -6.98 18.30 12.04
C VAL A 37 -5.97 17.45 11.28
N VAL A 38 -5.75 17.71 9.98
CA VAL A 38 -4.73 17.00 9.17
C VAL A 38 -3.34 17.18 9.77
N ASP A 39 -2.99 18.39 10.19
CA ASP A 39 -1.70 18.67 10.82
C ASP A 39 -1.54 17.96 12.16
N LEU A 40 -2.60 17.89 12.97
CA LEU A 40 -2.61 17.13 14.21
C LEU A 40 -2.44 15.62 13.98
N VAL A 41 -3.02 15.07 12.90
CA VAL A 41 -2.83 13.67 12.50
C VAL A 41 -1.38 13.44 12.05
N ARG A 42 -0.84 14.29 11.18
CA ARG A 42 0.55 14.20 10.71
C ARG A 42 1.55 14.34 11.87
N ALA A 43 1.28 15.21 12.82
CA ALA A 43 2.08 15.38 14.04
C ALA A 43 1.84 14.29 15.10
N SER A 44 0.94 13.33 14.85
CA SER A 44 0.57 12.26 15.79
C SER A 44 0.05 12.77 17.15
N LYS A 45 -0.56 13.97 17.19
CA LYS A 45 -1.10 14.62 18.40
C LYS A 45 -2.61 14.45 18.56
N LEU A 46 -3.29 13.79 17.62
CA LEU A 46 -4.72 13.51 17.66
C LEU A 46 -5.10 12.19 18.37
N ALA A 47 -4.13 11.47 18.95
CA ALA A 47 -4.37 10.15 19.54
C ALA A 47 -5.51 10.18 20.59
N GLY A 48 -6.48 9.27 20.43
CA GLY A 48 -7.62 9.13 21.34
C GLY A 48 -8.68 10.23 21.26
N ARG A 49 -8.60 11.14 20.28
CA ARG A 49 -9.58 12.22 20.09
C ARG A 49 -10.53 11.89 18.94
N ALA A 50 -11.77 12.34 19.05
CA ALA A 50 -12.77 12.27 17.99
C ALA A 50 -13.06 13.66 17.44
N VAL A 51 -13.34 13.73 16.14
CA VAL A 51 -13.76 14.97 15.46
C VAL A 51 -15.21 14.77 15.01
N LEU A 52 -16.09 15.69 15.42
CA LEU A 52 -17.51 15.68 15.03
C LEU A 52 -17.75 16.75 13.97
N LEU A 53 -18.19 16.33 12.78
CA LEU A 53 -18.66 17.24 11.73
C LEU A 53 -20.17 17.42 11.85
N ALA A 54 -20.61 18.56 12.36
CA ALA A 54 -22.02 18.90 12.54
C ALA A 54 -22.53 19.84 11.43
N GLY A 55 -23.80 19.69 11.06
CA GLY A 55 -24.46 20.55 10.07
C GLY A 55 -25.64 19.87 9.38
N ALA A 56 -26.46 20.65 8.67
CA ALA A 56 -27.64 20.14 7.96
C ALA A 56 -27.29 19.09 6.88
N PRO A 57 -28.21 18.20 6.49
CA PRO A 57 -27.98 17.30 5.35
C PRO A 57 -27.57 18.06 4.08
N GLY A 58 -26.67 17.50 3.28
CA GLY A 58 -26.20 18.12 2.03
C GLY A 58 -25.12 19.20 2.17
N THR A 59 -24.69 19.58 3.39
CA THR A 59 -23.68 20.64 3.60
C THR A 59 -22.21 20.20 3.43
N GLY A 60 -21.95 19.08 2.73
CA GLY A 60 -20.56 18.67 2.44
C GLY A 60 -19.76 18.02 3.58
N LYS A 61 -20.41 17.52 4.65
CA LYS A 61 -19.71 16.81 5.75
C LYS A 61 -18.88 15.62 5.25
N THR A 62 -19.48 14.74 4.45
CA THR A 62 -18.78 13.59 3.84
C THR A 62 -17.71 14.04 2.86
N ALA A 63 -17.94 15.16 2.16
CA ALA A 63 -16.97 15.76 1.25
C ALA A 63 -15.70 16.21 2.00
N LEU A 64 -15.84 16.85 3.17
CA LEU A 64 -14.72 17.23 4.03
C LEU A 64 -13.96 16.01 4.57
N ALA A 65 -14.67 14.97 4.99
CA ALA A 65 -14.03 13.73 5.47
C ALA A 65 -13.18 13.06 4.37
N LEU A 66 -13.70 13.01 3.13
CA LEU A 66 -12.93 12.51 1.98
C LEU A 66 -11.77 13.44 1.61
N ALA A 67 -11.95 14.76 1.72
CA ALA A 67 -10.87 15.71 1.49
C ALA A 67 -9.71 15.53 2.48
N ILE A 68 -10.01 15.31 3.77
CA ILE A 68 -9.00 14.95 4.79
C ILE A 68 -8.23 13.68 4.38
N SER A 69 -8.94 12.65 3.91
CA SER A 69 -8.33 11.41 3.44
C SER A 69 -7.35 11.64 2.28
N GLN A 70 -7.77 12.42 1.27
CA GLN A 70 -6.91 12.77 0.15
C GLN A 70 -5.69 13.59 0.59
N GLU A 71 -5.87 14.51 1.54
CA GLU A 71 -4.79 15.35 2.08
C GLU A 71 -3.76 14.54 2.87
N LEU A 72 -4.18 13.53 3.64
CA LEU A 72 -3.28 12.61 4.35
C LEU A 72 -2.52 11.68 3.38
N GLY A 73 -3.09 11.42 2.21
CA GLY A 73 -2.51 10.64 1.13
C GLY A 73 -2.59 9.12 1.36
N PRO A 74 -2.13 8.31 0.37
CA PRO A 74 -2.32 6.86 0.36
C PRO A 74 -1.55 6.10 1.45
N LYS A 75 -0.66 6.82 2.15
CA LYS A 75 0.21 6.27 3.19
C LYS A 75 -0.49 6.14 4.54
N VAL A 76 -1.63 6.82 4.74
CA VAL A 76 -2.42 6.78 5.97
C VAL A 76 -3.72 6.05 5.66
N PRO A 77 -4.05 4.97 6.38
CA PRO A 77 -5.31 4.26 6.16
C PRO A 77 -6.50 5.16 6.55
N PHE A 78 -7.52 5.15 5.71
CA PHE A 78 -8.77 5.85 5.95
C PHE A 78 -9.93 4.90 5.65
N ASN A 79 -10.75 4.62 6.65
CA ASN A 79 -11.86 3.68 6.53
C ASN A 79 -13.18 4.39 6.81
N THR A 80 -14.10 4.35 5.86
CA THR A 80 -15.45 4.89 6.02
C THR A 80 -16.39 3.79 6.48
N MET A 81 -17.19 4.08 7.49
CA MET A 81 -18.22 3.16 8.00
C MET A 81 -19.55 3.91 8.09
N VAL A 82 -20.63 3.26 7.66
CA VAL A 82 -21.99 3.74 7.89
C VAL A 82 -22.47 3.21 9.24
N GLY A 83 -23.10 4.03 10.07
CA GLY A 83 -23.51 3.62 11.42
C GLY A 83 -24.44 2.40 11.46
N SER A 84 -25.19 2.14 10.40
CA SER A 84 -26.03 0.94 10.27
C SER A 84 -25.23 -0.34 10.07
N GLU A 85 -23.99 -0.28 9.56
CA GLU A 85 -23.11 -1.44 9.35
C GLU A 85 -22.65 -2.07 10.67
N VAL A 86 -22.77 -1.35 11.79
CA VAL A 86 -22.46 -1.87 13.13
C VAL A 86 -23.43 -3.00 13.54
N PHE A 87 -24.63 -3.00 12.98
CA PHE A 87 -25.66 -3.99 13.29
C PHE A 87 -25.52 -5.20 12.36
N SER A 88 -24.90 -6.27 12.89
CA SER A 88 -24.75 -7.55 12.21
C SER A 88 -25.53 -8.65 12.94
N THR A 89 -26.06 -9.62 12.18
CA THR A 89 -26.66 -10.85 12.70
C THR A 89 -25.61 -11.90 13.04
N GLU A 90 -24.44 -11.84 12.39
CA GLU A 90 -23.36 -12.84 12.53
C GLU A 90 -22.34 -12.44 13.59
N LEU A 91 -22.04 -11.14 13.70
CA LEU A 91 -21.01 -10.61 14.58
C LEU A 91 -21.59 -9.69 15.65
N LYS A 92 -20.96 -9.70 16.83
CA LYS A 92 -21.28 -8.75 17.91
C LYS A 92 -20.94 -7.32 17.46
N LYS A 93 -21.79 -6.36 17.82
CA LYS A 93 -21.58 -4.92 17.54
C LYS A 93 -20.18 -4.42 17.91
N THR A 94 -19.65 -4.88 19.05
CA THR A 94 -18.30 -4.53 19.52
C THR A 94 -17.20 -5.11 18.66
N ALA A 95 -17.39 -6.30 18.10
CA ALA A 95 -16.44 -6.95 17.21
C ALA A 95 -16.32 -6.19 15.89
N VAL A 96 -17.45 -5.77 15.31
CA VAL A 96 -17.48 -4.95 14.10
C VAL A 96 -16.73 -3.63 14.32
N LEU A 97 -17.02 -2.92 15.42
CA LEU A 97 -16.30 -1.68 15.74
C LEU A 97 -14.79 -1.89 15.92
N MET A 98 -14.40 -2.94 16.64
CA MET A 98 -12.98 -3.28 16.84
C MET A 98 -12.27 -3.61 15.54
N GLU A 99 -12.94 -4.30 14.62
CA GLU A 99 -12.42 -4.59 13.30
C GLU A 99 -12.19 -3.31 12.49
N HIS A 100 -13.16 -2.39 12.46
CA HIS A 100 -13.02 -1.11 11.76
C HIS A 100 -11.89 -0.24 12.35
N ILE A 101 -11.72 -0.24 13.68
CA ILE A 101 -10.60 0.43 14.34
C ILE A 101 -9.28 -0.20 13.90
N ARG A 102 -9.16 -1.53 13.91
CA ARG A 102 -7.93 -2.23 13.48
C ARG A 102 -7.58 -1.97 12.02
N ARG A 103 -8.58 -1.98 11.12
CA ARG A 103 -8.40 -1.64 9.70
C ARG A 103 -7.93 -0.20 9.49
N SER A 104 -8.18 0.69 10.45
CA SER A 104 -7.78 2.10 10.41
C SER A 104 -6.40 2.35 11.02
N ILE A 105 -5.71 1.31 11.50
CA ILE A 105 -4.35 1.41 12.06
C ILE A 105 -3.36 0.86 11.04
N GLY A 106 -2.45 1.71 10.56
CA GLY A 106 -1.43 1.34 9.59
C GLY A 106 -0.11 1.00 10.28
N LEU A 107 0.46 -0.15 9.96
CA LEU A 107 1.83 -0.52 10.34
C LEU A 107 2.73 -0.47 9.11
N ARG A 108 3.84 0.27 9.20
CA ARG A 108 4.84 0.33 8.13
C ARG A 108 6.12 -0.32 8.59
N ILE A 109 6.46 -1.44 7.97
CA ILE A 109 7.71 -2.17 8.19
C ILE A 109 8.65 -1.83 7.02
N ARG A 110 9.91 -1.53 7.34
CA ARG A 110 10.97 -1.38 6.34
C ARG A 110 11.85 -2.61 6.44
N GLU A 111 12.03 -3.30 5.31
CA GLU A 111 12.85 -4.49 5.21
C GLU A 111 13.80 -4.33 4.01
N THR A 112 15.04 -4.78 4.19
CA THR A 112 16.04 -4.82 3.12
C THR A 112 16.05 -6.21 2.52
N LYS A 113 15.74 -6.32 1.22
CA LYS A 113 15.81 -7.57 0.48
C LYS A 113 16.87 -7.46 -0.60
N GLU A 114 17.83 -8.38 -0.59
CA GLU A 114 18.79 -8.53 -1.68
C GLU A 114 18.13 -9.32 -2.82
N VAL A 115 18.18 -8.77 -4.02
CA VAL A 115 17.61 -9.38 -5.22
C VAL A 115 18.62 -9.34 -6.36
N TYR A 116 18.65 -10.41 -7.16
CA TYR A 116 19.35 -10.45 -8.43
C TYR A 116 18.35 -10.12 -9.54
N GLU A 117 18.65 -9.11 -10.34
CA GLU A 117 17.80 -8.64 -11.45
C GLU A 117 18.66 -8.49 -12.71
N GLY A 118 18.12 -8.93 -13.84
CA GLY A 118 18.76 -8.82 -15.14
C GLY A 118 18.04 -9.66 -16.20
N GLU A 119 18.39 -9.43 -17.46
CA GLU A 119 18.03 -10.26 -18.61
C GLU A 119 18.80 -11.58 -18.54
N VAL A 120 18.13 -12.70 -18.83
CA VAL A 120 18.75 -14.03 -18.79
C VAL A 120 19.56 -14.22 -20.07
N THR A 121 20.88 -14.23 -19.96
CA THR A 121 21.79 -14.48 -21.10
C THR A 121 22.19 -15.94 -21.22
N GLU A 122 22.18 -16.67 -20.11
CA GLU A 122 22.59 -18.07 -20.05
C GLU A 122 21.75 -18.79 -19.01
N LEU A 123 21.27 -19.98 -19.36
CA LEU A 123 20.59 -20.88 -18.44
C LEU A 123 21.07 -22.30 -18.76
N THR A 124 21.90 -22.85 -17.89
CA THR A 124 22.46 -24.20 -18.05
C THR A 124 22.30 -24.99 -16.76
N VAL A 125 21.93 -26.27 -16.90
CA VAL A 125 21.69 -27.18 -15.78
C VAL A 125 22.85 -28.17 -15.74
N GLU A 126 23.60 -28.21 -14.64
CA GLU A 126 24.67 -29.19 -14.43
C GLU A 126 24.08 -30.44 -13.80
N GLU A 127 24.02 -31.53 -14.57
CA GLU A 127 23.62 -32.85 -14.09
C GLU A 127 24.86 -33.65 -13.61
N THR A 128 24.75 -34.32 -12.47
CA THR A 128 25.77 -35.27 -11.96
C THR A 128 25.17 -36.66 -11.82
N GLU A 129 26.03 -37.68 -11.83
CA GLU A 129 25.62 -39.06 -11.55
C GLU A 129 25.30 -39.26 -10.07
N ASP A 130 24.22 -39.99 -9.80
CA ASP A 130 23.70 -40.18 -8.45
C ASP A 130 24.68 -40.97 -7.56
N PRO A 131 25.20 -40.40 -6.45
CA PRO A 131 26.10 -41.12 -5.55
C PRO A 131 25.45 -42.33 -4.85
N LEU A 132 24.10 -42.39 -4.83
CA LEU A 132 23.32 -43.45 -4.20
C LEU A 132 23.02 -44.65 -5.14
N GLY A 133 23.57 -44.68 -6.35
CA GLY A 133 23.51 -45.86 -7.23
C GLY A 133 22.14 -46.14 -7.85
N GLY A 134 21.23 -45.15 -7.84
CA GLY A 134 19.99 -45.20 -8.61
C GLY A 134 20.22 -44.83 -10.07
N TYR A 135 19.51 -45.47 -11.01
CA TYR A 135 19.46 -45.03 -12.40
C TYR A 135 18.71 -43.69 -12.49
N GLY A 136 19.44 -42.58 -12.38
CA GLY A 136 18.91 -41.23 -12.50
C GLY A 136 20.05 -40.21 -12.61
N ARG A 137 19.87 -39.20 -13.45
CA ARG A 137 20.73 -38.01 -13.45
C ARG A 137 20.15 -37.03 -12.45
N THR A 138 20.94 -36.64 -11.47
CA THR A 138 20.53 -35.68 -10.44
C THR A 138 21.07 -34.30 -10.81
N ILE A 139 20.23 -33.27 -10.72
CA ILE A 139 20.66 -31.89 -10.97
C ILE A 139 21.54 -31.45 -9.79
N SER A 140 22.79 -31.08 -10.08
CA SER A 140 23.77 -30.65 -9.09
C SER A 140 23.75 -29.15 -8.86
N HIS A 141 23.65 -28.34 -9.93
CA HIS A 141 23.58 -26.89 -9.88
C HIS A 141 22.90 -26.33 -11.12
N VAL A 142 22.36 -25.12 -11.02
CA VAL A 142 21.88 -24.33 -12.17
C VAL A 142 22.79 -23.12 -12.35
N ILE A 143 23.38 -22.95 -13.52
CA ILE A 143 24.15 -21.78 -13.87
C ILE A 143 23.22 -20.80 -14.59
N LEU A 144 23.11 -19.59 -14.04
CA LEU A 144 22.28 -18.51 -14.55
C LEU A 144 23.15 -17.29 -14.86
N GLY A 145 23.23 -16.90 -16.12
CA GLY A 145 23.81 -15.64 -16.56
C GLY A 145 22.78 -14.53 -16.55
N LEU A 146 23.00 -13.49 -15.75
CA LEU A 146 22.16 -12.29 -15.72
C LEU A 146 22.93 -11.10 -16.28
N LYS A 147 22.31 -10.33 -17.17
CA LYS A 147 22.87 -9.12 -17.75
C LYS A 147 21.99 -7.90 -17.46
N THR A 148 22.64 -6.81 -17.12
CA THR A 148 22.04 -5.50 -16.95
C THR A 148 22.72 -4.51 -17.89
N THR A 149 22.21 -3.28 -17.95
CA THR A 149 22.84 -2.18 -18.71
C THR A 149 24.25 -1.83 -18.22
N LYS A 150 24.59 -2.13 -16.96
CA LYS A 150 25.87 -1.78 -16.34
C LYS A 150 26.88 -2.93 -16.35
N GLY A 151 26.45 -4.16 -16.59
CA GLY A 151 27.32 -5.33 -16.58
C GLY A 151 26.56 -6.64 -16.52
N SER A 152 27.31 -7.74 -16.63
CA SER A 152 26.81 -9.11 -16.56
C SER A 152 27.43 -9.87 -15.40
N LYS A 153 26.69 -10.82 -14.83
CA LYS A 153 27.15 -11.70 -13.76
C LYS A 153 26.60 -13.11 -13.99
N THR A 154 27.47 -14.11 -13.93
CA THR A 154 27.07 -15.51 -13.89
C THR A 154 26.92 -15.96 -12.44
N LEU A 155 25.84 -16.66 -12.14
CA LEU A 155 25.46 -17.14 -10.82
C LEU A 155 25.38 -18.66 -10.85
N ARG A 156 25.96 -19.32 -9.85
CA ARG A 156 25.77 -20.75 -9.61
C ARG A 156 24.72 -20.90 -8.52
N LEU A 157 23.55 -21.40 -8.89
CA LEU A 157 22.36 -21.53 -8.06
C LEU A 157 22.15 -22.97 -7.63
N ASP A 158 21.41 -23.13 -6.54
CA ASP A 158 21.01 -24.42 -5.99
C ASP A 158 20.01 -25.14 -6.92
N PRO A 159 20.05 -26.48 -7.02
CA PRO A 159 19.10 -27.28 -7.80
C PRO A 159 17.63 -26.98 -7.54
N SER A 160 17.26 -26.59 -6.32
CA SER A 160 15.87 -26.28 -5.95
C SER A 160 15.25 -25.16 -6.78
N ILE A 161 16.07 -24.29 -7.37
CA ILE A 161 15.60 -23.19 -8.23
C ILE A 161 15.17 -23.69 -9.61
N HIS A 162 15.65 -24.85 -10.06
CA HIS A 162 15.32 -25.44 -11.37
C HIS A 162 13.80 -25.59 -11.60
N ASP A 163 13.09 -26.11 -10.60
CA ASP A 163 11.64 -26.33 -10.71
C ASP A 163 10.88 -25.02 -10.82
N SER A 164 11.35 -23.98 -10.13
CA SER A 164 10.77 -22.63 -10.20
C SER A 164 10.99 -21.99 -11.57
N LEU A 165 12.20 -22.12 -12.13
CA LEU A 165 12.53 -21.60 -13.47
C LEU A 165 11.73 -22.31 -14.56
N THR A 166 11.59 -23.63 -14.45
CA THR A 166 10.82 -24.45 -15.40
C THR A 166 9.34 -24.10 -15.34
N LYS A 167 8.79 -23.93 -14.13
CA LYS A 167 7.39 -23.56 -13.92
C LYS A 167 7.04 -22.19 -14.50
N GLU A 168 7.93 -21.22 -14.33
CA GLU A 168 7.75 -19.86 -14.87
C GLU A 168 8.16 -19.75 -16.35
N SER A 169 8.50 -20.88 -17.00
CA SER A 169 8.94 -20.93 -18.42
C SER A 169 10.06 -19.94 -18.75
N VAL A 170 11.04 -19.81 -17.85
CA VAL A 170 12.16 -18.88 -18.04
C VAL A 170 13.01 -19.35 -19.21
N ALA A 171 13.24 -18.45 -20.17
CA ALA A 171 14.06 -18.67 -21.34
C ALA A 171 15.15 -17.60 -21.46
N VAL A 172 16.16 -17.91 -22.27
CA VAL A 172 17.21 -16.95 -22.63
C VAL A 172 16.64 -15.92 -23.61
N GLY A 173 16.87 -14.62 -23.34
CA GLY A 173 16.45 -13.51 -24.20
C GLY A 173 15.92 -12.30 -23.47
#